data_AF-A0A0C3N7E3-F1
#
_entry.id   AF-A0A0C3N7E3-F1
#
_cell.length_a   1.000
_cell.length_b   1.000
_cell.length_c   1.000
_cell.angle_alpha   90.00
_cell.angle_beta   90.00
_cell.angle_gamma   90.00
#
_symmetry.space_group_name_H-M   'P 1'
#
loop_
_entity.id
_entity.type
_entity.pdbx_description
1 polymer ?
#
loop_
_entity_poly.entity_id
_entity_poly.type
_entity_poly.pdbx_seq_one_letter_code
_entity_poly.pdbx_strand_id
1 'polypeptide(L)'
;MSSRPSTCVIDVVEDVIYVEVAGSFSKWDTHCFLVDISSPGIKKIVFRLKDTVNNNLSADAKCTLEGEALEQVEAASSQLKTAHAALWKAYEGTVGIQNVFCGVVDASHTLDTIRCESK
;
A
#
# COMPACT_ATOMS: atom_id res chain seq x y z
N MET A 1 10.16 -22.24 -29.30
CA MET A 1 11.23 -22.08 -30.31
C MET A 1 12.54 -21.95 -29.57
N SER A 2 13.47 -22.89 -29.74
CA SER A 2 14.76 -22.93 -29.03
C SER A 2 15.69 -21.88 -29.62
N SER A 3 16.05 -20.82 -28.87
CA SER A 3 17.08 -19.88 -29.29
C SER A 3 18.45 -20.56 -29.11
N ARG A 4 19.19 -20.67 -30.20
CA ARG A 4 20.58 -21.12 -30.20
C ARG A 4 21.40 -20.08 -29.42
N PRO A 5 22.25 -20.45 -28.45
CA PRO A 5 23.08 -19.48 -27.76
C PRO A 5 24.01 -18.82 -28.78
N SER A 6 23.90 -17.50 -28.92
CA SER A 6 24.74 -16.70 -29.80
C SER A 6 26.15 -16.64 -29.20
N THR A 7 27.06 -17.50 -29.67
CA THR A 7 28.47 -17.41 -29.30
C THR A 7 29.08 -16.18 -29.95
N CYS A 8 29.35 -15.14 -29.15
CA CYS A 8 30.12 -13.97 -29.57
C CYS A 8 31.56 -14.18 -29.07
N VAL A 9 32.49 -14.42 -30.00
CA VAL A 9 33.92 -14.44 -29.70
C VAL A 9 34.41 -13.01 -29.86
N ILE A 10 34.74 -12.34 -28.75
CA ILE A 10 35.39 -11.04 -28.78
C ILE A 10 36.89 -11.30 -28.75
N ASP A 11 37.61 -10.94 -29.80
CA ASP A 11 39.06 -11.03 -29.85
C ASP A 11 39.63 -9.82 -29.08
N VAL A 12 39.83 -9.98 -27.77
CA VAL A 12 40.10 -8.87 -26.87
C VAL A 12 41.61 -8.56 -26.86
N VAL A 13 42.01 -7.56 -27.65
CA VAL A 13 43.31 -6.87 -27.57
C VAL A 13 43.38 -5.92 -26.35
N GLU A 14 42.26 -5.69 -25.66
CA GLU A 14 42.13 -4.78 -24.52
C GLU A 14 42.10 -5.50 -23.15
N ASP A 15 42.28 -4.74 -22.06
CA ASP A 15 42.18 -5.29 -20.69
C ASP A 15 40.76 -5.18 -20.11
N VAL A 16 39.79 -4.70 -20.89
CA VAL A 16 38.40 -4.46 -20.44
C VAL A 16 37.41 -5.18 -21.35
N ILE A 17 36.51 -5.96 -20.76
CA ILE A 17 35.39 -6.62 -21.46
C ILE A 17 34.10 -5.95 -21.00
N TYR A 18 33.37 -5.33 -21.93
CA TYR A 18 32.09 -4.69 -21.65
C TYR A 18 30.93 -5.57 -22.11
N VAL A 19 30.05 -5.94 -21.18
CA VAL A 19 28.85 -6.74 -21.45
C VAL A 19 27.65 -5.94 -20.97
N GLU A 20 26.82 -5.51 -21.92
CA GLU A 20 25.55 -4.83 -21.62
C GLU A 20 24.38 -5.74 -22.01
N VAL A 21 23.46 -5.93 -21.07
CA VAL A 21 22.24 -6.68 -21.30
C VAL A 21 21.04 -5.82 -20.91
N ALA A 22 20.16 -5.60 -21.89
CA ALA A 22 18.95 -4.81 -21.72
C ALA A 22 17.70 -5.69 -21.87
N GLY A 23 16.74 -5.55 -20.97
CA GLY A 23 15.48 -6.29 -21.04
C GLY A 23 14.62 -6.15 -19.80
N SER A 24 13.44 -6.78 -19.82
CA SER A 24 12.52 -6.79 -18.67
C SER A 24 12.96 -7.85 -17.66
N PHE A 25 13.63 -7.44 -16.59
CA PHE A 25 14.23 -8.38 -15.64
C PHE A 25 13.22 -9.20 -14.84
N SER A 26 12.00 -8.69 -14.68
CA SER A 26 10.89 -9.45 -14.06
C SER A 26 10.49 -10.71 -14.85
N LYS A 27 10.95 -10.86 -16.09
CA LYS A 27 10.70 -12.03 -16.95
C LYS A 27 11.93 -12.93 -17.09
N TRP A 28 13.01 -12.66 -16.35
CA TRP A 28 14.25 -13.40 -16.45
C TRP A 28 14.32 -14.43 -15.33
N ASP A 29 14.30 -15.72 -15.66
CA ASP A 29 14.47 -16.79 -14.67
C ASP A 29 15.96 -16.98 -14.34
N THR A 30 16.80 -17.19 -15.35
CA THR A 30 18.27 -17.23 -15.26
C THR A 30 18.83 -17.02 -16.66
N HIS A 31 19.87 -16.20 -16.81
CA HIS A 31 20.61 -16.08 -18.07
C HIS A 31 22.09 -16.36 -17.81
N CYS A 32 22.59 -17.40 -18.46
CA CYS A 32 23.99 -17.78 -18.42
C CYS A 32 24.65 -17.31 -19.72
N PHE A 33 25.80 -16.67 -19.60
CA PHE A 33 26.70 -16.44 -20.71
C PHE A 33 28.08 -16.96 -20.32
N LEU A 34 28.81 -17.47 -21.32
CA LEU A 34 30.18 -17.93 -21.16
C LEU A 34 31.08 -16.88 -21.79
N VAL A 35 32.14 -16.52 -21.08
CA VAL A 35 33.19 -15.65 -21.59
C VAL A 35 34.46 -16.48 -21.63
N ASP A 36 34.95 -16.76 -22.83
CA ASP A 36 36.25 -17.39 -23.04
C ASP A 36 37.29 -16.30 -23.27
N ILE A 37 38.35 -16.28 -22.45
CA ILE A 37 39.37 -15.23 -22.44
C ILE A 37 40.72 -15.90 -22.74
N SER A 38 41.14 -15.79 -23.99
CA SER A 38 42.36 -16.46 -24.48
C SER A 38 43.66 -15.69 -24.19
N SER A 39 43.60 -14.46 -23.67
CA SER A 39 44.78 -13.61 -23.45
C SER A 39 45.28 -13.63 -22.00
N PRO A 40 46.61 -13.73 -21.77
CA PRO A 40 47.18 -13.73 -20.43
C PRO A 40 47.11 -12.34 -19.79
N GLY A 41 46.86 -12.28 -18.49
CA GLY A 41 46.79 -11.02 -17.71
C GLY A 41 45.47 -10.85 -16.94
N ILE A 42 45.41 -9.84 -16.06
CA ILE A 42 44.17 -9.50 -15.34
C ILE A 42 43.26 -8.72 -16.29
N LYS A 43 42.01 -9.18 -16.44
CA LYS A 43 40.99 -8.51 -17.26
C LYS A 43 39.88 -7.95 -16.38
N LYS A 44 39.41 -6.74 -16.70
CA LYS A 44 38.27 -6.09 -16.02
C LYS A 44 36.99 -6.38 -16.80
N ILE A 45 36.06 -7.10 -16.18
CA ILE A 45 34.73 -7.31 -16.76
C ILE A 45 33.79 -6.25 -16.20
N VAL A 46 33.17 -5.47 -17.10
CA VAL A 46 32.14 -4.50 -16.75
C VAL A 46 30.81 -5.04 -17.24
N PHE A 47 29.97 -5.46 -16.29
CA PHE A 47 28.63 -5.96 -16.56
C PHE A 47 27.60 -4.87 -16.27
N ARG A 48 26.83 -4.48 -17.28
CA ARG A 48 25.75 -3.49 -17.15
C ARG A 48 24.41 -4.13 -17.46
N LEU A 49 23.54 -4.13 -16.46
CA LEU A 49 22.14 -4.51 -16.58
C LEU A 49 21.29 -3.25 -16.76
N LYS A 50 20.54 -3.16 -17.85
CA LYS A 50 19.54 -2.12 -18.08
C LYS A 50 18.12 -2.69 -18.09
N ASP A 51 17.33 -2.37 -17.06
CA ASP A 51 15.92 -2.78 -17.02
C ASP A 51 15.12 -1.94 -18.03
N THR A 52 14.36 -2.60 -18.89
CA THR A 52 13.45 -1.93 -19.83
C THR A 52 12.00 -1.87 -19.33
N VAL A 53 11.69 -2.43 -18.15
CA VAL A 53 10.38 -2.22 -17.54
C VAL A 53 10.30 -0.78 -17.04
N ASN A 54 9.67 0.08 -17.83
CA ASN A 54 9.16 1.36 -17.35
C ASN A 54 7.95 1.07 -16.43
N ASN A 55 8.23 0.67 -15.18
CA ASN A 55 7.21 0.63 -14.12
C ASN A 55 6.82 2.03 -13.63
N ASN A 56 7.45 3.05 -14.18
CA ASN A 56 7.08 4.43 -13.92
C ASN A 56 5.84 4.74 -14.75
N LEU A 57 4.67 4.76 -14.11
CA LEU A 57 3.52 5.52 -14.60
C LEU A 57 4.03 6.90 -15.07
N SER A 58 3.53 7.39 -16.20
CA SER A 58 3.88 8.76 -16.61
C SER A 58 3.51 9.72 -15.47
N ALA A 59 4.25 10.83 -15.34
CA ALA A 59 3.98 11.83 -14.31
C ALA A 59 2.51 12.26 -14.32
N ASP A 60 1.90 12.35 -15.50
CA ASP A 60 0.48 12.67 -15.68
C ASP A 60 -0.44 11.55 -15.14
N ALA A 61 -0.18 10.29 -15.48
CA ALA A 61 -0.98 9.17 -15.00
C ALA A 61 -0.89 8.99 -13.47
N LYS A 62 0.28 9.31 -12.88
CA LYS A 62 0.46 9.36 -11.43
C LYS A 62 -0.34 10.50 -10.78
N CYS A 63 -0.28 11.70 -11.38
CA CYS A 63 -1.02 12.87 -10.91
C CYS A 63 -2.53 12.64 -10.92
N THR A 64 -3.07 12.01 -11.97
CA THR A 64 -4.50 11.66 -12.05
C THR A 64 -4.91 10.68 -10.96
N LEU A 65 -4.14 9.61 -10.74
CA LEU A 65 -4.45 8.61 -9.70
C LEU A 65 -4.38 9.20 -8.28
N GLU A 66 -3.42 10.09 -8.01
CA GLU A 66 -3.34 10.80 -6.73
C GLU A 66 -4.54 11.72 -6.52
N GLY A 67 -5.02 12.39 -7.57
CA GLY A 67 -6.24 13.19 -7.53
C GLY A 67 -7.50 12.37 -7.22
N GLU A 68 -7.70 11.26 -7.93
CA GLU A 68 -8.83 10.35 -7.69
C GLU A 68 -8.81 9.76 -6.28
N ALA A 69 -7.63 9.39 -5.78
CA ALA A 69 -7.46 8.91 -4.41
C ALA A 69 -7.80 9.99 -3.37
N LEU A 70 -7.42 11.24 -3.63
CA LEU A 70 -7.71 12.35 -2.73
C LEU A 70 -9.22 12.64 -2.66
N GLU A 71 -9.92 12.63 -3.80
CA GLU A 71 -11.38 12.79 -3.85
C GLU A 71 -12.11 11.68 -3.08
N GLN A 72 -11.65 10.43 -3.19
CA GLN A 72 -12.21 9.31 -2.43
C GLN A 72 -11.99 9.48 -0.92
N VAL A 73 -10.80 9.95 -0.51
CA VAL A 73 -10.50 10.23 0.90
C VAL A 73 -11.40 11.35 1.44
N GLU A 74 -11.61 12.41 0.65
CA GLU A 74 -12.49 13.52 1.04
C GLU A 74 -13.95 13.07 1.19
N ALA A 75 -14.46 12.28 0.23
CA ALA A 75 -15.80 11.71 0.29
C ALA A 75 -15.99 10.79 1.51
N ALA A 76 -15.04 9.88 1.78
CA ALA A 76 -15.07 9.00 2.94
C ALA A 76 -15.00 9.78 4.27
N SER A 77 -14.18 10.84 4.32
CA SER A 77 -14.07 11.72 5.49
C SER A 77 -15.39 12.45 5.78
N SER A 78 -16.08 12.94 4.74
CA SER A 78 -17.39 13.58 4.86
C SER A 78 -18.46 12.61 5.39
N GLN A 79 -18.47 11.37 4.87
CA GLN A 79 -19.35 10.32 5.36
C GLN A 79 -19.08 9.97 6.82
N LEU A 80 -17.80 9.85 7.21
CA LEU A 80 -17.40 9.59 8.60
C LEU A 80 -17.87 10.69 9.55
N LYS A 81 -17.72 11.96 9.18
CA LYS A 81 -18.24 13.10 9.97
C LYS A 81 -19.75 13.03 10.18
N THR A 82 -20.48 12.65 9.13
CA THR A 82 -21.95 12.49 9.18
C THR A 82 -22.35 11.35 10.11
N ALA A 83 -21.69 10.19 9.98
CA ALA A 83 -21.92 9.03 10.85
C ALA A 83 -21.59 9.35 12.32
N HIS A 84 -20.50 10.08 12.57
CA HIS A 84 -20.12 10.51 13.91
C HIS A 84 -21.16 11.44 14.53
N ALA A 85 -21.69 12.42 13.78
CA ALA A 85 -22.72 13.32 14.28
C ALA A 85 -24.02 12.57 14.63
N ALA A 86 -24.41 11.59 13.80
CA ALA A 86 -25.58 10.75 14.08
C ALA A 86 -25.38 9.90 15.34
N LEU A 87 -24.19 9.31 15.51
CA LEU A 87 -23.84 8.53 16.69
C LEU A 87 -23.86 9.39 17.96
N TRP A 88 -23.29 10.59 17.89
CA TRP A 88 -23.27 11.53 19.02
C TRP A 88 -24.69 11.90 19.48
N LYS A 89 -25.58 12.21 18.53
CA LYS A 89 -26.98 12.51 18.84
C LYS A 89 -27.71 11.31 19.47
N ALA A 90 -27.44 10.10 19.00
CA ALA A 90 -28.00 8.89 19.59
C ALA A 90 -27.52 8.68 21.04
N TYR A 91 -26.23 8.94 21.30
CA TYR A 91 -25.64 8.87 22.63
C TYR A 91 -26.25 9.90 23.60
N GLU A 92 -26.45 11.15 23.16
CA GLU A 92 -27.16 12.15 23.99
C GLU A 92 -28.59 11.68 24.31
N GLY A 93 -29.26 11.05 23.35
CA GLY A 93 -30.58 10.45 23.54
C GLY A 93 -30.58 9.33 24.61
N THR A 94 -29.58 8.44 24.61
CA THR A 94 -29.50 7.38 25.61
C THR A 94 -29.23 7.92 27.01
N VAL A 95 -28.38 8.95 27.14
CA VAL A 95 -28.17 9.67 28.41
C VAL A 95 -29.48 10.30 28.89
N GLY A 96 -30.26 10.92 28.00
CA GLY A 96 -31.57 11.47 28.33
C GLY A 96 -32.55 10.42 28.86
N ILE A 97 -32.63 9.25 28.21
CA ILE A 97 -33.46 8.12 28.67
C ILE A 97 -33.02 7.64 30.05
N GLN A 98 -31.70 7.51 30.26
CA GLN A 98 -31.15 7.05 31.54
C GLN A 98 -31.50 8.01 32.69
N ASN A 99 -31.44 9.32 32.45
CA ASN A 99 -31.85 10.33 33.44
C ASN A 99 -33.33 10.21 33.83
N VAL A 100 -34.22 10.02 32.85
CA VAL A 100 -35.65 9.82 33.10
C VAL A 100 -35.89 8.52 33.87
N PHE A 101 -35.20 7.45 33.51
CA PHE A 101 -35.29 6.17 34.22
C PHE A 101 -34.89 6.30 35.69
N CYS A 102 -33.78 6.97 35.98
CA CYS A 102 -33.38 7.26 37.36
C CYS A 102 -34.47 8.03 38.12
N GLY A 103 -35.05 9.08 37.50
CA GLY A 103 -36.14 9.83 38.12
C GLY A 103 -37.39 8.99 38.42
N VAL A 104 -37.73 8.02 37.56
CA VAL A 104 -38.82 7.08 37.82
C VAL A 104 -38.50 6.17 39.00
N VAL A 105 -37.26 5.65 39.09
CA VAL A 105 -36.83 4.81 40.21
C VAL A 105 -36.89 5.57 41.54
N ASP A 106 -36.39 6.81 41.56
CA ASP A 106 -36.41 7.67 42.76
C ASP A 106 -37.85 7.98 43.22
N ALA A 107 -38.73 8.29 42.28
CA ALA A 107 -40.15 8.52 42.57
C ALA A 107 -40.84 7.26 43.11
N SER A 108 -40.53 6.09 42.54
CA SER A 108 -41.05 4.80 43.02
C SER A 108 -40.60 4.52 44.45
N HIS A 109 -39.31 4.71 44.75
CA HIS A 109 -38.77 4.52 46.09
C HIS A 109 -39.43 5.46 47.12
N THR A 110 -39.67 6.72 46.72
CA THR A 110 -40.38 7.70 47.56
C THR A 110 -41.80 7.24 47.87
N LEU A 111 -42.52 6.75 46.86
CA LEU A 111 -43.88 6.21 47.02
C LEU A 111 -43.91 5.00 47.96
N ASP A 112 -42.96 4.07 47.82
CA ASP A 112 -42.85 2.90 48.68
C ASP A 112 -42.58 3.29 50.13
N THR A 113 -41.72 4.29 50.36
CA THR A 113 -41.43 4.84 51.70
C THR A 113 -42.71 5.37 52.37
N ILE A 114 -43.47 6.21 51.66
CA ILE A 114 -44.74 6.77 52.17
C ILE A 114 -45.74 5.66 52.53
N ARG A 115 -45.83 4.62 51.69
CA ARG A 115 -46.75 3.49 51.90
C ARG A 115 -46.36 2.64 53.11
N CYS A 116 -45.07 2.51 53.39
CA CYS A 116 -44.55 1.79 54.55
C CYS A 116 -44.76 2.56 55.87
N GLU A 117 -44.69 3.90 55.85
CA GLU A 117 -44.92 4.74 57.04
C GLU A 117 -46.40 4.93 57.39
N SER A 118 -47.32 4.62 56.46
CA SER A 118 -48.77 4.72 56.67
C SER A 118 -49.42 3.47 57.30
N LYS A 119 -48.62 2.52 57.79
CA LYS A 119 -49.04 1.29 58.48
C LYS A 119 -48.71 1.36 59.96
#